data_AF-A0A2J8SYW4-F1
#
_entry.id   AF-A0A2J8SYW4-F1
#
_cell.length_a   1.000
_cell.length_b   1.000
_cell.length_c   1.000
_cell.angle_alpha   90.00
_cell.angle_beta   90.00
_cell.angle_gamma   90.00
#
_symmetry.space_group_name_H-M   'P 1'
#
loop_
_entity.id
_entity.type
_entity.pdbx_description
1 polymer ?
#
loop_
_entity_poly.entity_id
_entity_poly.type
_entity_poly.pdbx_seq_one_letter_code
_entity_poly.pdbx_strand_id
1 'polypeptide(L)' 'MNRIRIHVLPTNRGRITPVPRSQEPLSCAFTHRPCSQPRLEGQEFCIKHILEDKNAPFKQCSYISTKNG' A
#
# COMPACT_ATOMS: atom_id res chain seq x y z
N MET A 1 -26.48 -2.19 -56.70
CA MET A 1 -26.42 -2.38 -55.23
C MET A 1 -25.02 -2.89 -54.89
N ASN A 2 -24.08 -1.99 -54.58
CA ASN A 2 -22.67 -2.31 -54.41
C ASN A 2 -22.34 -2.26 -52.91
N ARG A 3 -21.95 -3.40 -52.33
CA ARG A 3 -21.65 -3.54 -50.89
C ARG A 3 -20.14 -3.43 -50.66
N ILE A 4 -19.70 -2.30 -50.11
CA ILE A 4 -18.31 -2.08 -49.70
C ILE A 4 -18.03 -2.92 -48.44
N ARG A 5 -17.00 -3.78 -48.49
CA ARG A 5 -16.52 -4.57 -47.35
C ARG A 5 -15.36 -3.83 -46.70
N ILE A 6 -15.59 -3.21 -45.55
CA ILE A 6 -14.55 -2.52 -44.78
C ILE A 6 -13.85 -3.59 -43.93
N HIS A 7 -12.65 -3.99 -44.32
CA HIS A 7 -11.76 -4.77 -43.46
C HIS A 7 -11.16 -3.83 -42.42
N VAL A 8 -11.74 -3.81 -41.20
CA VAL A 8 -11.12 -3.14 -40.07
C VAL A 8 -9.89 -3.97 -39.65
N LEU A 9 -8.68 -3.50 -39.99
CA LEU A 9 -7.48 -4.03 -39.38
C LEU A 9 -7.56 -3.70 -37.88
N PRO A 10 -7.24 -4.65 -36.97
CA PRO A 10 -7.15 -4.32 -35.56
C PRO A 10 -5.96 -3.38 -35.36
N THR A 11 -6.24 -2.07 -35.21
CA THR A 11 -5.28 -1.10 -34.70
C THR A 11 -4.75 -1.65 -33.38
N ASN A 12 -3.47 -1.99 -33.37
CA ASN A 12 -2.71 -2.40 -32.21
C ASN A 12 -2.66 -1.22 -31.22
N ARG A 13 -3.74 -1.05 -30.45
CA ARG A 13 -3.85 -0.06 -29.38
C ARG A 13 -2.77 -0.40 -28.38
N GLY A 14 -1.86 0.56 -28.22
CA GLY A 14 -0.57 0.39 -27.57
C GLY A 14 -0.60 -0.44 -26.30
N ARG A 15 0.43 -1.27 -26.16
CA ARG A 15 0.84 -1.88 -24.90
C ARG A 15 1.02 -0.75 -23.88
N ILE A 16 0.00 -0.52 -23.07
CA ILE A 16 0.07 0.32 -21.89
C ILE A 16 0.96 -0.47 -20.93
N THR A 17 2.20 -0.04 -20.73
CA THR A 17 3.04 -0.58 -19.67
C THR A 17 2.27 -0.37 -18.36
N PRO A 18 2.02 -1.40 -17.53
CA PRO A 18 1.44 -1.16 -16.22
C PRO A 18 2.39 -0.24 -15.46
N VAL A 19 1.96 1.00 -15.23
CA VAL A 19 2.62 1.89 -14.27
C VAL A 19 2.67 1.10 -12.97
N PRO A 20 3.84 0.95 -12.32
CA PRO A 20 3.88 0.33 -10.99
C PRO A 20 2.92 1.12 -10.14
N ARG A 21 1.82 0.48 -9.70
CA ARG A 21 0.82 1.09 -8.81
C ARG A 21 1.65 1.73 -7.70
N SER A 22 1.56 3.06 -7.57
CA SER A 22 2.07 3.78 -6.41
C SER A 22 1.64 2.95 -5.21
N GLN A 23 2.60 2.34 -4.51
CA GLN A 23 2.35 1.28 -3.55
C GLN A 23 1.23 1.78 -2.64
N GLU A 24 0.04 1.17 -2.77
CA GLU A 24 -1.07 1.49 -1.89
C GLU A 24 -0.52 1.39 -0.47
N PRO A 25 -0.76 2.38 0.40
CA PRO A 25 -0.17 2.42 1.73
C PRO A 25 -0.46 1.08 2.38
N LEU A 26 0.59 0.26 2.49
CA LEU A 26 0.47 -1.12 2.89
C LEU A 26 -0.12 -1.09 4.30
N SER A 27 -1.16 -1.89 4.52
CA SER A 27 -1.77 -2.01 5.84
C SER A 27 -0.81 -2.72 6.79
N CYS A 28 -0.82 -2.33 8.05
CA CYS A 28 0.00 -2.91 9.11
C CYS A 28 0.01 -4.45 9.04
N ALA A 29 1.20 -5.06 9.01
CA ALA A 29 1.42 -6.50 8.96
C ALA A 29 1.11 -7.24 10.27
N PHE A 30 0.31 -6.63 11.16
CA PHE A 30 0.02 -7.24 12.46
C PHE A 30 -0.88 -8.45 12.27
N THR A 31 -0.39 -9.64 12.65
CA THR A 31 -1.05 -10.92 12.38
C THR A 31 -2.04 -11.33 13.46
N HIS A 32 -1.86 -10.86 14.70
CA HIS A 32 -2.71 -11.24 15.82
C HIS A 32 -4.10 -10.57 15.75
N ARG A 33 -4.16 -9.34 15.24
CA ARG A 33 -5.40 -8.63 14.93
C ARG A 33 -5.27 -7.90 13.58
N PRO A 34 -6.28 -7.97 12.69
CA PRO A 34 -6.24 -7.21 11.46
C PRO A 34 -6.19 -5.71 11.77
N CYS A 35 -5.12 -5.05 11.33
CA CYS A 35 -4.91 -3.63 11.53
C CYS A 35 -4.91 -2.91 10.19
N SER A 36 -5.92 -2.07 9.95
CA SER A 36 -6.05 -1.27 8.73
C SER A 36 -5.27 0.05 8.78
N GLN A 37 -4.42 0.25 9.79
CA GLN A 37 -3.58 1.44 9.87
C GLN A 37 -2.46 1.37 8.84
N PRO A 38 -2.04 2.52 8.28
CA PRO A 38 -0.92 2.56 7.36
C PRO A 38 0.38 2.15 8.06
N ARG A 39 1.22 1.42 7.33
CA ARG A 39 2.60 1.13 7.75
C ARG A 39 3.42 2.41 7.83
N LEU A 40 4.39 2.42 8.74
CA LEU A 40 5.43 3.44 8.76
C LEU A 40 6.39 3.24 7.58
N GLU A 41 6.99 4.32 7.12
CA GLU A 41 7.95 4.29 6.02
C GLU A 41 9.14 3.38 6.40
N GLY A 42 9.45 2.40 5.55
CA GLY A 42 10.52 1.42 5.78
C GLY A 42 10.18 0.30 6.78
N GLN A 43 9.01 0.32 7.42
CA GLN A 43 8.61 -0.69 8.42
C GLN A 43 7.36 -1.47 7.99
N GLU A 44 7.18 -2.64 8.59
CA GLU A 44 6.03 -3.51 8.30
C GLU A 44 4.80 -3.22 9.18
N PHE A 45 4.93 -2.34 10.16
CA PHE A 45 3.92 -2.09 11.19
C PHE A 45 3.52 -0.61 11.23
N CYS A 46 2.32 -0.34 11.77
CA CYS A 46 1.85 1.02 12.02
C CYS A 46 2.49 1.60 13.29
N ILE A 47 2.31 2.90 13.54
CA ILE A 47 2.85 3.59 14.72
C ILE A 47 2.43 2.97 16.07
N LYS A 48 1.30 2.28 16.13
CA LYS A 48 0.84 1.59 17.35
C LYS A 48 1.54 0.24 17.54
N HIS A 49 1.70 -0.53 16.47
CA HIS A 49 2.24 -1.89 16.52
C HIS A 49 3.76 -1.96 16.26
N ILE A 50 4.41 -0.86 15.87
CA ILE A 50 5.86 -0.81 15.68
C ILE A 50 6.64 -1.18 16.95
N LEU A 51 6.04 -1.00 18.13
CA LEU A 51 6.61 -1.40 19.40
C LEU A 51 6.61 -2.92 19.63
N GLU A 52 5.84 -3.68 18.85
CA GLU A 52 5.83 -5.14 18.90
C GLU A 52 6.89 -5.78 17.98
N ASP A 53 7.37 -5.02 16.99
CA ASP A 53 8.45 -5.49 16.13
C ASP A 53 9.79 -5.45 16.86
N LYS A 54 10.33 -6.64 17.14
CA LYS A 54 11.64 -6.79 17.79
C LYS A 54 12.81 -6.34 16.91
N ASN A 55 12.61 -6.25 15.60
CA ASN A 55 13.64 -5.82 14.66
C ASN A 55 13.68 -4.30 14.47
N ALA A 56 12.62 -3.60 14.91
CA ALA A 56 12.54 -2.16 14.75
C ALA A 56 13.42 -1.46 15.81
N PRO A 57 14.16 -0.40 15.44
CA PRO A 57 14.88 0.44 16.40
C PRO A 57 13.95 1.40 17.18
N PHE A 58 12.68 1.03 17.35
CA PHE A 58 11.68 1.83 18.05
C PHE A 58 11.46 1.28 19.46
N LYS A 59 11.38 2.20 20.42
CA LYS A 59 11.04 1.88 21.81
C LYS A 59 10.11 2.95 22.35
N GLN A 60 9.27 2.57 23.31
CA GLN A 60 8.43 3.54 24.01
C GLN A 60 9.31 4.56 24.73
N CYS A 61 8.94 5.85 24.63
CA CYS A 61 9.62 6.91 25.37
C CYS A 61 9.57 6.63 26.88
N SER A 62 10.69 6.91 27.57
CA SER A 62 10.77 6.76 29.04
C SER A 62 9.88 7.76 29.78
N TYR A 63 9.61 8.91 29.17
CA TYR A 63 8.68 9.90 29.70
C TYR A 63 7.28 9.64 29.15
N ILE A 64 6.38 9.22 30.03
CA ILE A 64 4.96 9.01 29.72
C ILE A 64 4.18 10.07 30.49
N SER A 65 3.66 11.07 29.80
CA SER A 65 2.87 12.12 30.46
C SER A 65 1.44 11.63 30.62
N THR A 66 0.97 11.49 31.85
CA THR A 66 -0.38 11.02 32.21
C THR A 66 -1.47 12.08 32.02
N LYS A 67 -1.25 13.09 31.16
CA LYS A 67 -2.23 14.14 30.90
C LYS A 67 -3.33 13.58 30.00
N ASN A 68 -4.28 12.86 30.60
CA ASN A 68 -5.59 12.64 29.99
C ASN A 68 -6.27 14.00 29.92
N GLY A 69 -6.41 14.55 28.72
CA GLY A 69 -7.29 15.67 28.44
C GLY A 69 -8.73 15.22 28.43
#